data_AF-G5AG00-F1
#
_entry.id   AF-G5AG00-F1
#
_cell.length_a   1.000
_cell.length_b   1.000
_cell.length_c   1.000
_cell.angle_alpha   90.00
_cell.angle_beta   90.00
_cell.angle_gamma   90.00
#
_symmetry.space_group_name_H-M   'P 1'
#
loop_
_entity.id
_entity.type
_entity.pdbx_description
1 polymer ?
#
loop_
_entity_poly.entity_id
_entity_poly.type
_entity_poly.pdbx_seq_one_letter_code
_entity_poly.pdbx_strand_id
1 'polypeptide(L)'
;MDASNLGLAVLDPACESYIQIQFDDEEKLLIDKVGSGHDEFSINVREHLCIAIALWSWGSKWSAQANGHTIHVKCWSDNAAAVTWCNRMHSNNAFSQEINRAIGLAEVYLNLRVSADHIPGSANWMADAASRAWTEPYIARSTIFSSCWVQTQENLHRLLESLQSESLATTSKIKYASTWTQWCRWCERLQFAKWLPEDRRQHSYQLALFTTYCWKYGWGKSGSGNSASTVLSKVSHIAWHHRRTLGYNVGLLPGHQLAITGMRRKDPSSKPKSPVTSAILKCLHELLDFAVAQHRVIWGGLRCWASSFF
;
A
#
# COMPACT_ATOMS: atom_id res chain seq x y z
N MET A 1 22.09 3.98 -17.44
CA MET A 1 20.62 3.82 -17.58
C MET A 1 20.37 3.31 -18.98
N ASP A 2 19.26 2.63 -19.23
CA ASP A 2 18.94 2.08 -20.56
C ASP A 2 17.43 1.80 -20.71
N ALA A 3 16.97 1.65 -21.95
CA ALA A 3 15.62 1.21 -22.29
C ALA A 3 15.61 0.18 -23.43
N SER A 4 14.57 -0.65 -23.46
CA SER A 4 14.35 -1.65 -24.51
C SER A 4 12.86 -1.72 -24.85
N ASN A 5 12.47 -2.56 -25.81
CA ASN A 5 11.05 -2.80 -26.10
C ASN A 5 10.29 -3.53 -24.98
N LEU A 6 10.99 -4.06 -23.99
CA LEU A 6 10.38 -4.75 -22.85
C LEU A 6 10.18 -3.84 -21.64
N GLY A 7 11.01 -2.82 -21.49
CA GLY A 7 11.02 -1.99 -20.29
C GLY A 7 12.20 -1.02 -20.26
N LEU A 8 12.42 -0.41 -19.10
CA LEU A 8 13.54 0.49 -18.85
C LEU A 8 14.23 0.18 -17.52
N ALA A 9 15.47 0.64 -17.39
CA ALA A 9 16.22 0.47 -16.16
C ALA A 9 17.16 1.64 -15.85
N VAL A 10 17.23 1.96 -14.56
CA VAL A 10 18.15 2.96 -14.02
C VAL A 10 18.88 2.38 -12.82
N LEU A 11 20.18 2.59 -12.76
CA LEU A 11 21.06 2.08 -11.71
C LEU A 11 21.60 3.28 -10.93
N ASP A 12 21.57 3.21 -9.60
CA ASP A 12 22.31 4.08 -8.67
C ASP A 12 23.36 3.22 -7.94
N PRO A 13 24.58 3.11 -8.51
CA PRO A 13 25.66 2.34 -7.91
C PRO A 13 26.11 2.86 -6.55
N ALA A 14 25.95 4.16 -6.28
CA ALA A 14 26.38 4.73 -5.01
C ALA A 14 25.49 4.29 -3.84
N CYS A 15 24.23 3.97 -4.14
CA CYS A 15 23.26 3.49 -3.17
C CYS A 15 22.93 2.00 -3.28
N GLU A 16 23.62 1.25 -4.14
CA GLU A 16 23.31 -0.16 -4.45
C GLU A 16 21.82 -0.36 -4.75
N SER A 17 21.23 0.56 -5.52
CA SER A 17 19.79 0.55 -5.80
C SER A 17 19.51 0.69 -7.28
N TYR A 18 18.39 0.12 -7.73
CA TYR A 18 17.99 0.19 -9.13
C TYR A 18 16.48 0.40 -9.28
N ILE A 19 16.10 0.88 -10.45
CA ILE A 19 14.73 1.00 -10.94
C ILE A 19 14.66 0.14 -12.19
N GLN A 20 13.62 -0.68 -12.30
CA GLN A 20 13.39 -1.54 -13.45
C GLN A 20 11.88 -1.64 -13.66
N ILE A 21 11.39 -1.11 -14.78
CA ILE A 21 9.96 -1.00 -15.09
C ILE A 21 9.70 -1.82 -16.35
N GLN A 22 8.76 -2.76 -16.28
CA GLN A 22 8.26 -3.47 -17.47
C GLN A 22 7.20 -2.62 -18.15
N PHE A 23 7.26 -2.50 -19.47
CA PHE A 23 6.21 -1.84 -20.22
C PHE A 23 4.94 -2.69 -20.28
N ASP A 24 3.80 -2.04 -20.08
CA ASP A 24 2.48 -2.65 -20.23
C ASP A 24 2.05 -2.72 -21.69
N ASP A 25 0.82 -3.18 -21.94
CA ASP A 25 0.32 -3.37 -23.30
C ASP A 25 0.04 -2.03 -24.01
N GLU A 26 -0.25 -0.95 -23.28
CA GLU A 26 -0.49 0.38 -23.83
C GLU A 26 0.82 1.00 -24.30
N GLU A 27 1.86 0.91 -23.48
CA GLU A 27 3.22 1.35 -23.80
C GLU A 27 3.81 0.54 -24.97
N LYS A 28 3.59 -0.78 -25.01
CA LYS A 28 3.99 -1.62 -26.16
C LYS A 28 3.29 -1.20 -27.45
N LEU A 29 1.99 -0.89 -27.39
CA LEU A 29 1.27 -0.37 -28.57
C LEU A 29 1.85 0.96 -29.06
N LEU A 30 2.30 1.84 -28.16
CA LEU A 30 3.00 3.07 -28.54
C LEU A 30 4.35 2.78 -29.20
N ILE A 31 5.11 1.80 -28.70
CA ILE A 31 6.37 1.35 -29.30
C ILE A 31 6.14 0.80 -30.72
N ASP A 32 5.10 -0.02 -30.92
CA ASP A 32 4.79 -0.60 -32.23
C ASP A 32 4.41 0.47 -33.27
N LYS A 33 3.70 1.53 -32.84
CA LYS A 33 3.37 2.68 -33.69
C LYS A 33 4.60 3.47 -34.13
N VAL A 34 5.73 3.34 -33.43
CA VAL A 34 6.98 3.98 -33.89
C VAL A 34 7.41 3.38 -35.23
N GLY A 35 7.25 2.07 -35.40
CA GLY A 35 7.53 1.38 -36.65
C GLY A 35 6.64 1.82 -37.83
N SER A 36 5.47 2.41 -37.56
CA SER A 36 4.55 2.92 -38.58
C SER A 36 4.71 4.42 -38.89
N GLY A 37 5.80 5.05 -38.45
CA GLY A 37 6.14 6.44 -38.79
C GLY A 37 5.79 7.49 -37.74
N HIS A 38 5.29 7.08 -36.57
CA HIS A 38 5.22 7.96 -35.40
C HIS A 38 6.54 7.90 -34.63
N ASP A 39 6.88 8.92 -33.82
CA ASP A 39 8.14 8.91 -33.01
C ASP A 39 7.85 9.18 -31.52
N GLU A 40 6.57 9.23 -31.13
CA GLU A 40 6.14 9.76 -29.83
C GLU A 40 6.77 9.03 -28.63
N PHE A 41 6.94 7.71 -28.71
CA PHE A 41 7.52 6.89 -27.63
C PHE A 41 8.74 6.07 -28.10
N SER A 42 9.63 6.71 -28.85
CA SER A 42 10.83 6.05 -29.39
C SER A 42 11.87 5.69 -28.33
N ILE A 43 12.90 4.95 -28.74
CA ILE A 43 14.00 4.56 -27.85
C ILE A 43 14.65 5.76 -27.16
N ASN A 44 14.88 6.85 -27.89
CA ASN A 44 15.46 8.08 -27.36
C ASN A 44 14.57 8.69 -26.26
N VAL A 45 13.25 8.65 -26.45
CA VAL A 45 12.27 9.15 -25.47
C VAL A 45 12.27 8.29 -24.21
N ARG A 46 12.30 6.96 -24.36
CA ARG A 46 12.30 6.01 -23.24
C ARG A 46 13.58 6.08 -22.42
N GLU A 47 14.73 6.27 -23.05
CA GLU A 47 15.98 6.54 -22.33
C GLU A 47 16.01 7.92 -21.67
N HIS A 48 15.40 8.94 -22.30
CA HIS A 48 15.23 10.23 -21.63
C HIS A 48 14.32 10.10 -20.40
N LEU A 49 13.25 9.30 -20.50
CA LEU A 49 12.31 9.04 -19.40
C LEU A 49 13.01 8.46 -18.16
N CYS A 50 14.05 7.64 -18.34
CA CYS A 50 14.88 7.13 -17.25
C CYS A 50 15.43 8.24 -16.34
N ILE A 51 15.81 9.38 -16.89
CA ILE A 51 16.34 10.53 -16.12
C ILE A 51 15.25 11.06 -15.20
N ALA A 52 14.08 11.40 -15.74
CA ALA A 52 12.97 11.91 -14.95
C ALA A 52 12.55 10.92 -13.86
N ILE A 53 12.43 9.64 -14.19
CA ILE A 53 12.06 8.60 -13.22
C ILE A 53 13.06 8.54 -12.07
N ALA A 54 14.36 8.57 -12.33
CA ALA A 54 15.37 8.55 -11.28
C ALA A 54 15.30 9.79 -10.38
N LEU A 55 15.14 10.98 -10.96
CA LEU A 55 15.01 12.23 -10.18
C LEU A 55 13.78 12.20 -9.27
N TRP A 56 12.64 11.77 -9.78
CA TRP A 56 11.40 11.71 -9.00
C TRP A 56 11.33 10.53 -8.03
N SER A 57 12.14 9.49 -8.23
CA SER A 57 12.22 8.34 -7.32
C SER A 57 13.23 8.55 -6.19
N TRP A 58 14.37 9.18 -6.49
CA TRP A 58 15.51 9.27 -5.57
C TRP A 58 15.87 10.69 -5.15
N GLY A 59 15.42 11.72 -5.87
CA GLY A 59 15.88 13.08 -5.63
C GLY A 59 15.54 13.64 -4.25
N SER A 60 14.43 13.20 -3.62
CA SER A 60 14.14 13.55 -2.21
C SER A 60 15.14 12.95 -1.23
N LYS A 61 15.55 11.69 -1.46
CA LYS A 61 16.59 11.01 -0.68
C LYS A 61 17.93 11.72 -0.86
N TRP A 62 18.32 12.02 -2.10
CA TRP A 62 19.58 12.73 -2.38
C TRP A 62 19.57 14.12 -1.73
N SER A 63 18.50 14.89 -1.92
CA SER A 63 18.35 16.23 -1.33
C SER A 63 18.46 16.22 0.21
N ALA A 64 17.83 15.24 0.87
CA ALA A 64 17.94 15.06 2.31
C ALA A 64 19.38 14.73 2.76
N GLN A 65 20.12 13.94 1.98
CA GLN A 65 21.53 13.63 2.24
C GLN A 65 22.46 14.84 2.02
N ALA A 66 22.04 15.82 1.21
CA ALA A 66 22.82 17.01 0.88
C ALA A 66 22.94 18.03 2.02
N ASN A 67 22.12 17.91 3.08
CA ASN A 67 22.05 18.87 4.19
C ASN A 67 21.89 20.33 3.70
N GLY A 68 21.04 20.55 2.70
CA GLY A 68 20.73 21.89 2.16
C GLY A 68 21.63 22.37 1.02
N HIS A 69 22.68 21.63 0.66
CA HIS A 69 23.48 21.93 -0.53
C HIS A 69 22.79 21.44 -1.80
N THR A 70 23.00 22.14 -2.91
CA THR A 70 22.55 21.66 -4.23
C THR A 70 23.41 20.48 -4.67
N ILE A 71 22.78 19.35 -5.00
CA ILE A 71 23.48 18.16 -5.52
C ILE A 71 23.54 18.21 -7.04
N HIS A 72 24.68 17.83 -7.61
CA HIS A 72 24.78 17.57 -9.03
C HIS A 72 24.61 16.06 -9.32
N VAL A 73 23.55 15.71 -10.03
CA VAL A 73 23.24 14.35 -10.49
C VAL A 73 23.72 14.19 -11.92
N LYS A 74 24.67 13.28 -12.13
CA LYS A 74 25.18 12.95 -13.46
C LYS A 74 24.59 11.63 -13.96
N CYS A 75 23.76 11.69 -14.99
CA CYS A 75 23.14 10.55 -15.64
C CYS A 75 24.03 9.99 -16.76
N TRP A 76 24.18 8.67 -16.83
CA TRP A 76 24.99 8.01 -17.85
C TRP A 76 24.10 7.15 -18.76
N SER A 77 24.17 7.38 -20.07
CA SER A 77 23.44 6.62 -21.11
C SER A 77 24.30 6.49 -22.37
N ASP A 78 24.13 5.40 -23.11
CA ASP A 78 24.75 5.19 -24.42
C ASP A 78 23.96 5.84 -25.57
N ASN A 79 22.81 6.44 -25.26
CA ASN A 79 22.00 7.18 -26.20
C ASN A 79 22.35 8.67 -26.26
N ALA A 80 23.06 9.04 -27.33
CA ALA A 80 23.47 10.41 -27.56
C ALA A 80 22.31 11.42 -27.65
N ALA A 81 21.12 10.99 -28.10
CA ALA A 81 19.95 11.86 -28.18
C ALA A 81 19.42 12.16 -26.77
N ALA A 82 19.26 11.15 -25.90
CA ALA A 82 18.87 11.35 -24.51
C ALA A 82 19.86 12.26 -23.76
N VAL A 83 21.16 12.07 -23.97
CA VAL A 83 22.22 12.93 -23.42
C VAL A 83 22.07 14.38 -23.90
N THR A 84 21.89 14.57 -25.20
CA THR A 84 21.75 15.91 -25.80
C THR A 84 20.48 16.61 -25.33
N TRP A 85 19.36 15.89 -25.27
CA TRP A 85 18.06 16.44 -24.90
C TRP A 85 18.03 16.89 -23.44
N CYS A 86 18.60 16.09 -22.52
CA CYS A 86 18.73 16.46 -21.12
C CYS A 86 19.60 17.71 -20.94
N ASN A 87 20.82 17.72 -21.52
CA ASN A 87 21.75 18.84 -21.33
C ASN A 87 21.26 20.15 -21.96
N ARG A 88 20.51 20.07 -23.07
CA ARG A 88 19.93 21.25 -23.75
C ARG A 88 18.55 21.62 -23.24
N MET A 89 17.90 20.77 -22.44
CA MET A 89 16.50 20.88 -22.04
C MET A 89 15.56 21.11 -23.23
N HIS A 90 15.85 20.44 -24.36
CA HIS A 90 15.14 20.66 -25.62
C HIS A 90 15.03 19.37 -26.46
N SER A 91 13.85 19.14 -27.03
CA SER A 91 13.58 18.12 -28.04
C SER A 91 12.43 18.54 -28.94
N ASN A 92 12.41 18.06 -30.18
CA ASN A 92 11.28 18.24 -31.10
C ASN A 92 10.14 17.23 -30.83
N ASN A 93 10.40 16.22 -30.01
CA ASN A 93 9.42 15.23 -29.62
C ASN A 93 8.56 15.74 -28.45
N ALA A 94 7.23 15.74 -28.61
CA ALA A 94 6.30 16.28 -27.62
C ALA A 94 6.38 15.56 -26.26
N PHE A 95 6.53 14.24 -26.25
CA PHE A 95 6.66 13.47 -25.01
C PHE A 95 7.98 13.81 -24.29
N SER A 96 9.07 13.96 -25.04
CA SER A 96 10.34 14.42 -24.48
C SER A 96 10.30 15.87 -23.98
N GLN A 97 9.43 16.73 -24.52
CA GLN A 97 9.24 18.08 -23.97
C GLN A 97 8.58 18.03 -22.59
N GLU A 98 7.60 17.16 -22.38
CA GLU A 98 7.02 16.93 -21.05
C GLU A 98 8.06 16.35 -20.08
N ILE A 99 8.89 15.42 -20.53
CA ILE A 99 10.00 14.89 -19.73
C ILE A 99 10.96 16.02 -19.32
N ASN A 100 11.33 16.92 -20.24
CA ASN A 100 12.15 18.10 -19.91
C ASN A 100 11.47 19.00 -18.87
N ARG A 101 10.16 19.23 -18.95
CA ARG A 101 9.43 19.99 -17.91
C ARG A 101 9.51 19.28 -16.56
N ALA A 102 9.36 17.96 -16.54
CA ALA A 102 9.48 17.16 -15.32
C ALA A 102 10.90 17.20 -14.73
N ILE A 103 11.95 17.18 -15.57
CA ILE A 103 13.35 17.31 -15.14
C ILE A 103 13.60 18.71 -14.56
N GLY A 104 13.20 19.76 -15.27
CA GLY A 104 13.39 21.15 -14.81
C GLY A 104 12.64 21.44 -13.52
N LEU A 105 11.43 20.89 -13.36
CA LEU A 105 10.69 20.95 -12.10
C LEU A 105 11.41 20.22 -10.97
N ALA A 106 11.98 19.03 -11.24
CA ALA A 106 12.74 18.28 -10.25
C ALA A 106 13.99 19.03 -9.79
N GLU A 107 14.72 19.68 -10.71
CA GLU A 107 15.89 20.52 -10.37
C GLU A 107 15.54 21.58 -9.31
N VAL A 108 14.45 22.31 -9.53
CA VAL A 108 14.00 23.37 -8.62
C VAL A 108 13.43 22.79 -7.32
N TYR A 109 12.51 21.81 -7.44
CA TYR A 109 11.76 21.29 -6.30
C TYR A 109 12.63 20.50 -5.32
N LEU A 110 13.62 19.75 -5.84
CA LEU A 110 14.49 18.88 -5.05
C LEU A 110 15.85 19.51 -4.76
N ASN A 111 16.07 20.77 -5.16
CA ASN A 111 17.34 21.48 -5.03
C ASN A 111 18.52 20.67 -5.61
N LEU A 112 18.41 20.30 -6.88
CA LEU A 112 19.42 19.51 -7.58
C LEU A 112 19.72 20.11 -8.96
N ARG A 113 20.88 19.75 -9.51
CA ARG A 113 21.30 20.05 -10.88
C ARG A 113 21.50 18.74 -11.62
N VAL A 114 21.02 18.65 -12.85
CA VAL A 114 21.12 17.43 -13.67
C VAL A 114 21.98 17.69 -14.88
N SER A 115 22.84 16.73 -15.19
CA SER A 115 23.47 16.63 -16.50
C SER A 115 23.51 15.17 -16.94
N ALA A 116 23.66 14.96 -18.24
CA ALA A 116 23.84 13.64 -18.83
C ALA A 116 25.19 13.55 -19.54
N ASP A 117 25.79 12.37 -19.55
CA ASP A 117 27.03 12.10 -20.28
C ASP A 117 26.98 10.72 -20.93
N HIS A 118 27.76 10.58 -21.99
CA HIS A 118 27.75 9.37 -22.80
C HIS A 118 28.63 8.28 -22.19
N ILE A 119 28.07 7.08 -22.04
CA ILE A 119 28.83 5.86 -21.75
C ILE A 119 28.75 4.94 -22.98
N PRO A 120 29.83 4.28 -23.42
CA PRO A 120 29.73 3.32 -24.54
C PRO A 120 28.77 2.17 -24.22
N GLY A 121 27.96 1.74 -25.19
CA GLY A 121 27.01 0.63 -24.99
C GLY A 121 27.67 -0.68 -24.54
N SER A 122 28.92 -0.94 -24.95
CA SER A 122 29.71 -2.08 -24.45
C SER A 122 29.99 -2.03 -22.94
N ALA A 123 29.97 -0.83 -22.35
CA ALA A 123 30.10 -0.60 -20.91
C ALA A 123 28.74 -0.44 -20.19
N ASN A 124 27.65 -0.16 -20.92
CA ASN A 124 26.29 -0.03 -20.36
C ASN A 124 25.55 -1.37 -20.19
N TRP A 125 26.28 -2.50 -20.21
CA TRP A 125 25.73 -3.85 -20.24
C TRP A 125 24.82 -4.19 -19.05
N MET A 126 25.04 -3.59 -17.88
CA MET A 126 24.18 -3.81 -16.70
C MET A 126 22.79 -3.22 -16.91
N ALA A 127 22.73 -1.97 -17.38
CA ALA A 127 21.46 -1.31 -17.63
C ALA A 127 20.73 -1.96 -18.82
N ASP A 128 21.46 -2.38 -19.86
CA ASP A 128 20.89 -3.12 -20.99
C ASP A 128 20.32 -4.49 -20.59
N ALA A 129 21.02 -5.23 -19.73
CA ALA A 129 20.45 -6.47 -19.19
C ALA A 129 19.21 -6.20 -18.33
N ALA A 130 19.25 -5.14 -17.51
CA ALA A 130 18.15 -4.77 -16.64
C ALA A 130 16.91 -4.30 -17.42
N SER A 131 17.08 -3.55 -18.52
CA SER A 131 15.97 -3.06 -19.34
C SER A 131 15.27 -4.19 -20.12
N ARG A 132 15.87 -5.39 -20.18
CA ARG A 132 15.39 -6.58 -20.89
C ARG A 132 15.11 -7.78 -19.98
N ALA A 133 15.10 -7.61 -18.66
CA ALA A 133 15.15 -8.69 -17.66
C ALA A 133 13.92 -9.62 -17.59
N TRP A 134 13.03 -9.60 -18.59
CA TRP A 134 11.87 -10.49 -18.72
C TRP A 134 12.06 -11.56 -19.80
N THR A 135 13.21 -11.58 -20.48
CA THR A 135 13.56 -12.60 -21.47
C THR A 135 14.97 -13.14 -21.23
N GLU A 136 15.20 -14.41 -21.58
CA GLU A 136 16.55 -14.97 -21.55
C GLU A 136 17.38 -14.44 -22.74
N PRO A 137 18.71 -14.21 -22.57
CA PRO A 137 19.55 -14.49 -21.39
C PRO A 137 19.58 -13.37 -20.34
N TYR A 138 18.74 -12.35 -20.47
CA TYR A 138 18.82 -11.12 -19.68
C TYR A 138 18.27 -11.28 -18.26
N ILE A 139 17.30 -12.19 -18.04
CA ILE A 139 16.85 -12.59 -16.69
C ILE A 139 18.04 -13.04 -15.85
N ALA A 140 18.83 -14.01 -16.36
CA ALA A 140 19.98 -14.55 -15.66
C ALA A 140 21.03 -13.47 -15.37
N ARG A 141 21.36 -12.65 -16.38
CA ARG A 141 22.33 -11.54 -16.22
C ARG A 141 21.86 -10.50 -15.21
N SER A 142 20.58 -10.14 -15.24
CA SER A 142 20.00 -9.16 -14.33
C SER A 142 20.03 -9.65 -12.89
N THR A 143 19.64 -10.91 -12.68
CA THR A 143 19.55 -11.52 -11.34
C THR A 143 20.92 -11.61 -10.66
N ILE A 144 21.99 -11.84 -11.43
CA ILE A 144 23.35 -11.92 -10.89
C ILE A 144 23.78 -10.59 -10.26
N PHE A 145 23.60 -9.47 -10.97
CA PHE A 145 24.03 -8.18 -10.44
C PHE A 145 23.03 -7.61 -9.41
N SER A 146 21.73 -7.83 -9.58
CA SER A 146 20.71 -7.32 -8.66
C SER A 146 20.65 -8.08 -7.33
N SER A 147 21.35 -9.22 -7.22
CA SER A 147 21.38 -10.06 -6.01
C SER A 147 21.76 -9.32 -4.73
N CYS A 148 22.57 -8.27 -4.83
CA CYS A 148 23.01 -7.44 -3.70
C CYS A 148 22.44 -6.02 -3.73
N TRP A 149 21.53 -5.70 -4.67
CA TRP A 149 21.00 -4.35 -4.87
C TRP A 149 19.50 -4.28 -4.56
N VAL A 150 19.01 -3.10 -4.19
CA VAL A 150 17.60 -2.88 -3.81
C VAL A 150 16.79 -2.27 -4.97
N GLN A 151 15.70 -2.93 -5.37
CA GLN A 151 14.77 -2.38 -6.36
C GLN A 151 13.86 -1.31 -5.74
N THR A 152 13.85 -0.10 -6.29
CA THR A 152 13.17 1.06 -5.68
C THR A 152 11.65 1.08 -5.93
N GLN A 153 11.18 0.47 -7.02
CA GLN A 153 9.76 0.45 -7.38
C GLN A 153 8.90 -0.31 -6.34
N GLU A 154 9.53 -1.10 -5.47
CA GLU A 154 8.89 -1.77 -4.34
C GLU A 154 8.61 -0.84 -3.15
N ASN A 155 9.23 0.34 -3.02
CA ASN A 155 9.26 1.02 -1.73
C ASN A 155 7.96 1.73 -1.35
N LEU A 156 7.28 2.46 -2.23
CA LEU A 156 6.07 3.21 -1.81
C LEU A 156 4.83 2.33 -1.68
N HIS A 157 4.62 1.39 -2.61
CA HIS A 157 3.51 0.46 -2.52
C HIS A 157 3.67 -0.48 -1.31
N ARG A 158 4.87 -1.06 -1.09
CA ARG A 158 5.11 -1.86 0.12
C ARG A 158 5.12 -1.03 1.39
N LEU A 159 5.61 0.21 1.36
CA LEU A 159 5.52 1.10 2.52
C LEU A 159 4.06 1.39 2.85
N LEU A 160 3.23 1.69 1.84
CA LEU A 160 1.79 1.89 2.03
C LEU A 160 1.12 0.62 2.57
N GLU A 161 1.38 -0.54 1.98
CA GLU A 161 0.85 -1.83 2.45
C GLU A 161 1.33 -2.17 3.88
N SER A 162 2.58 -1.86 4.19
CA SER A 162 3.20 -2.03 5.51
C SER A 162 2.52 -1.12 6.53
N LEU A 163 2.42 0.18 6.25
CA LEU A 163 1.71 1.15 7.09
C LEU A 163 0.23 0.77 7.28
N GLN A 164 -0.45 0.34 6.22
CA GLN A 164 -1.82 -0.17 6.32
C GLN A 164 -1.89 -1.44 7.16
N SER A 165 -0.89 -2.32 7.12
CA SER A 165 -0.81 -3.50 7.98
C SER A 165 -0.56 -3.13 9.44
N GLU A 166 0.25 -2.10 9.70
CA GLU A 166 0.54 -1.55 11.04
C GLU A 166 -0.65 -0.80 11.65
N SER A 167 -1.73 -0.56 10.90
CA SER A 167 -3.01 -0.09 11.48
C SER A 167 -3.62 -1.05 12.50
N LEU A 168 -3.15 -2.31 12.55
CA LEU A 168 -3.53 -3.29 13.55
C LEU A 168 -2.34 -3.62 14.45
N ALA A 169 -2.59 -3.61 15.77
CA ALA A 169 -1.65 -4.18 16.74
C ALA A 169 -1.30 -5.64 16.39
N THR A 170 -0.06 -6.05 16.64
CA THR A 170 0.46 -7.40 16.30
C THR A 170 -0.41 -8.54 16.84
N THR A 171 -0.94 -8.38 18.06
CA THR A 171 -1.84 -9.36 18.70
C THR A 171 -3.21 -9.44 18.02
N SER A 172 -3.66 -8.37 17.37
CA SER A 172 -4.91 -8.32 16.60
C SER A 172 -4.74 -8.94 15.21
N LYS A 173 -3.56 -8.81 14.57
CA LYS A 173 -3.29 -9.36 13.22
C LYS A 173 -3.65 -10.84 13.11
N ILE A 174 -3.29 -11.64 14.12
CA ILE A 174 -3.58 -13.09 14.17
C ILE A 174 -5.10 -13.36 14.14
N LYS A 175 -5.89 -12.61 14.91
CA LYS A 175 -7.36 -12.79 14.99
C LYS A 175 -8.04 -12.37 13.69
N TYR A 176 -7.58 -11.30 13.07
CA TYR A 176 -8.09 -10.79 11.80
C TYR A 176 -7.78 -11.77 10.66
N ALA A 177 -6.54 -12.26 10.59
CA ALA A 177 -6.12 -13.27 9.61
C ALA A 177 -6.90 -14.57 9.78
N SER A 178 -7.01 -15.08 11.01
CA SER A 178 -7.80 -16.28 11.30
C SER A 178 -9.25 -16.11 10.84
N THR A 179 -9.90 -15.00 11.19
CA THR A 179 -11.28 -14.73 10.75
C THR A 179 -11.42 -14.65 9.23
N TRP A 180 -10.45 -14.03 8.55
CA TRP A 180 -10.44 -13.94 7.09
C TRP A 180 -10.35 -15.32 6.43
N THR A 181 -9.51 -16.21 6.96
CA THR A 181 -9.47 -17.61 6.50
C THR A 181 -10.82 -18.31 6.66
N GLN A 182 -11.53 -18.07 7.78
CA GLN A 182 -12.86 -18.62 8.00
C GLN A 182 -13.87 -18.09 6.97
N TRP A 183 -13.86 -16.78 6.74
CA TRP A 183 -14.68 -16.13 5.73
C TRP A 183 -14.45 -16.69 4.34
N CYS A 184 -13.18 -16.79 3.89
CA CYS A 184 -12.84 -17.33 2.58
C CYS A 184 -13.34 -18.77 2.39
N ARG A 185 -13.10 -19.64 3.39
CA ARG A 185 -13.57 -21.03 3.37
C ARG A 185 -15.10 -21.14 3.36
N TRP A 186 -15.79 -20.27 4.09
CA TRP A 186 -17.25 -20.24 4.10
C TRP A 186 -17.81 -19.82 2.74
N CYS A 187 -17.20 -18.78 2.13
CA CYS A 187 -17.57 -18.30 0.81
C CYS A 187 -17.36 -19.39 -0.24
N GLU A 188 -16.19 -20.04 -0.24
CA GLU A 188 -15.87 -21.15 -1.14
C GLU A 188 -16.88 -22.30 -1.02
N ARG A 189 -17.21 -22.71 0.21
CA ARG A 189 -18.19 -23.79 0.44
C ARG A 189 -19.59 -23.46 -0.08
N LEU A 190 -19.99 -22.19 -0.05
CA LEU A 190 -21.31 -21.75 -0.52
C LEU A 190 -21.29 -21.14 -1.92
N GLN A 191 -20.14 -21.18 -2.62
CA GLN A 191 -19.95 -20.57 -3.94
C GLN A 191 -20.24 -19.06 -3.97
N PHE A 192 -19.93 -18.37 -2.88
CA PHE A 192 -19.99 -16.92 -2.79
C PHE A 192 -18.63 -16.27 -3.09
N ALA A 193 -18.66 -15.02 -3.56
CA ALA A 193 -17.45 -14.22 -3.73
C ALA A 193 -16.87 -13.81 -2.36
N LYS A 194 -15.57 -14.01 -2.18
CA LYS A 194 -14.86 -13.58 -0.95
C LYS A 194 -14.74 -12.06 -0.84
N TRP A 195 -14.71 -11.37 -1.97
CA TRP A 195 -14.72 -9.91 -2.04
C TRP A 195 -16.15 -9.47 -2.33
N LEU A 196 -16.70 -8.70 -1.41
CA LEU A 196 -18.06 -8.23 -1.48
C LEU A 196 -18.13 -6.96 -2.32
N PRO A 197 -19.20 -6.74 -3.10
CA PRO A 197 -19.36 -5.51 -3.87
C PRO A 197 -19.56 -4.28 -2.95
N GLU A 198 -19.28 -3.09 -3.48
CA GLU A 198 -19.47 -1.83 -2.77
C GLU A 198 -20.96 -1.55 -2.44
N ASP A 199 -21.89 -2.11 -3.23
CA ASP A 199 -23.33 -2.04 -2.96
C ASP A 199 -23.67 -2.64 -1.58
N ARG A 200 -24.08 -1.76 -0.68
CA ARG A 200 -24.45 -2.07 0.71
C ARG A 200 -25.53 -3.12 0.83
N ARG A 201 -26.49 -3.17 -0.10
CA ARG A 201 -27.57 -4.17 -0.05
C ARG A 201 -27.03 -5.57 -0.30
N GLN A 202 -26.16 -5.70 -1.30
CA GLN A 202 -25.57 -6.97 -1.69
C GLN A 202 -24.59 -7.49 -0.64
N HIS A 203 -23.64 -6.65 -0.19
CA HIS A 203 -22.66 -7.11 0.79
C HIS A 203 -23.26 -7.40 2.17
N SER A 204 -24.29 -6.63 2.57
CA SER A 204 -24.86 -6.79 3.90
C SER A 204 -25.59 -8.12 4.07
N TYR A 205 -26.21 -8.64 3.01
CA TYR A 205 -26.92 -9.92 3.06
C TYR A 205 -25.95 -11.08 3.28
N GLN A 206 -24.85 -11.13 2.52
CA GLN A 206 -23.85 -12.20 2.67
C GLN A 206 -23.16 -12.14 4.04
N LEU A 207 -22.86 -10.93 4.55
CA LEU A 207 -22.37 -10.75 5.93
C LEU A 207 -23.40 -11.24 6.96
N ALA A 208 -24.69 -11.00 6.76
CA ALA A 208 -25.76 -11.47 7.66
C ALA A 208 -25.85 -13.01 7.69
N LEU A 209 -25.68 -13.66 6.53
CA LEU A 209 -25.63 -15.11 6.44
C LEU A 209 -24.40 -15.69 7.15
N PHE A 210 -23.22 -15.12 6.92
CA PHE A 210 -22.00 -15.56 7.59
C PHE A 210 -22.07 -15.37 9.11
N THR A 211 -22.55 -14.22 9.57
CA THR A 211 -22.71 -13.95 11.00
C THR A 211 -23.69 -14.92 11.67
N THR A 212 -24.79 -15.23 11.00
CA THR A 212 -25.76 -16.25 11.45
C THR A 212 -25.14 -17.64 11.50
N TYR A 213 -24.32 -17.99 10.50
CA TYR A 213 -23.59 -19.25 10.47
C TYR A 213 -22.60 -19.35 11.64
N CYS A 214 -21.76 -18.34 11.86
CA CYS A 214 -20.81 -18.32 12.96
C CYS A 214 -21.50 -18.36 14.33
N TRP A 215 -22.64 -17.68 14.49
CA TRP A 215 -23.41 -17.72 15.73
C TRP A 215 -23.97 -19.12 15.99
N LYS A 216 -24.53 -19.80 14.98
CA LYS A 216 -25.19 -21.10 15.18
C LYS A 216 -24.23 -22.28 15.27
N TYR A 217 -23.19 -22.29 14.44
CA TYR A 217 -22.31 -23.46 14.26
C TYR A 217 -20.88 -23.22 14.73
N GLY A 218 -20.48 -21.97 14.92
CA GLY A 218 -19.11 -21.61 15.25
C GLY A 218 -18.11 -21.97 14.14
N TRP A 219 -16.85 -22.10 14.53
CA TRP A 219 -15.75 -22.51 13.65
C TRP A 219 -14.70 -23.40 14.36
N GLY A 220 -14.91 -23.69 15.64
CA GLY A 220 -13.98 -24.48 16.46
C GLY A 220 -14.34 -25.98 16.48
N LYS A 221 -13.42 -26.81 17.00
CA LYS A 221 -13.61 -28.27 17.15
C LYS A 221 -14.76 -28.65 18.09
N SER A 222 -15.20 -27.74 18.96
CA SER A 222 -16.30 -27.95 19.91
C SER A 222 -17.68 -27.93 19.26
N GLY A 223 -17.80 -27.47 18.00
CA GLY A 223 -19.10 -27.32 17.33
C GLY A 223 -20.04 -26.30 18.01
N SER A 224 -19.55 -25.51 18.98
CA SER A 224 -20.38 -24.52 19.66
C SER A 224 -20.38 -23.18 18.91
N GLY A 225 -21.55 -22.57 18.88
CA GLY A 225 -21.78 -21.24 18.36
C GLY A 225 -20.87 -20.16 18.95
N ASN A 226 -20.67 -19.07 18.21
CA ASN A 226 -19.95 -17.89 18.69
C ASN A 226 -20.89 -16.91 19.39
N SER A 227 -20.41 -16.25 20.44
CA SER A 227 -21.17 -15.17 21.07
C SER A 227 -21.44 -14.02 20.09
N ALA A 228 -22.52 -13.26 20.31
CA ALA A 228 -22.86 -12.12 19.46
C ALA A 228 -21.74 -11.05 19.38
N SER A 229 -20.97 -10.87 20.46
CA SER A 229 -19.80 -9.97 20.48
C SER A 229 -18.66 -10.48 19.60
N THR A 230 -18.42 -11.79 19.61
CA THR A 230 -17.43 -12.43 18.74
C THR A 230 -17.83 -12.31 17.27
N VAL A 231 -19.11 -12.55 16.97
CA VAL A 231 -19.66 -12.40 15.62
C VAL A 231 -19.51 -10.96 15.11
N LEU A 232 -19.81 -9.95 15.93
CA LEU A 232 -19.62 -8.55 15.56
C LEU A 232 -18.13 -8.23 15.29
N SER A 233 -17.22 -8.77 16.11
CA SER A 233 -15.78 -8.63 15.89
C SER A 233 -15.37 -9.21 14.54
N LYS A 234 -15.93 -10.37 14.15
CA LYS A 234 -15.65 -10.98 12.85
C LYS A 234 -16.07 -10.09 11.67
N VAL A 235 -17.21 -9.41 11.78
CA VAL A 235 -17.64 -8.42 10.76
C VAL A 235 -16.61 -7.30 10.65
N SER A 236 -16.13 -6.76 11.77
CA SER A 236 -15.08 -5.74 11.76
C SER A 236 -13.77 -6.22 11.15
N HIS A 237 -13.41 -7.48 11.35
CA HIS A 237 -12.21 -8.07 10.73
C HIS A 237 -12.35 -8.13 9.20
N ILE A 238 -13.50 -8.62 8.71
CA ILE A 238 -13.80 -8.68 7.27
C ILE A 238 -13.81 -7.27 6.66
N ALA A 239 -14.41 -6.32 7.35
CA ALA A 239 -14.46 -4.92 6.94
C ALA A 239 -13.06 -4.30 6.81
N TRP A 240 -12.13 -4.63 7.72
CA TRP A 240 -10.75 -4.17 7.62
C TRP A 240 -10.02 -4.71 6.39
N HIS A 241 -10.21 -5.99 6.04
CA HIS A 241 -9.62 -6.56 4.81
C HIS A 241 -10.14 -5.86 3.54
N HIS A 242 -11.43 -5.53 3.50
CA HIS A 242 -12.00 -4.77 2.38
C HIS A 242 -11.43 -3.35 2.31
N ARG A 243 -11.32 -2.65 3.44
CA ARG A 243 -10.71 -1.31 3.47
C ARG A 243 -9.26 -1.31 3.02
N ARG A 244 -8.49 -2.32 3.44
CA ARG A 244 -7.07 -2.45 3.10
C ARG A 244 -6.86 -2.79 1.62
N THR A 245 -7.65 -3.71 1.07
CA THR A 245 -7.41 -4.25 -0.28
C THR A 245 -8.18 -3.53 -1.37
N LEU A 246 -9.40 -3.05 -1.09
CA LEU A 246 -10.31 -2.48 -2.09
C LEU A 246 -10.64 -1.00 -1.82
N GLY A 247 -10.20 -0.43 -0.70
CA GLY A 247 -10.35 1.00 -0.40
C GLY A 247 -11.71 1.42 0.15
N TYR A 248 -12.68 0.52 0.29
CA TYR A 248 -14.01 0.82 0.84
C TYR A 248 -14.41 -0.08 2.01
N ASN A 249 -15.41 0.37 2.75
CA ASN A 249 -15.91 -0.32 3.95
C ASN A 249 -17.13 -1.19 3.63
N VAL A 250 -17.20 -2.37 4.23
CA VAL A 250 -18.37 -3.24 4.19
C VAL A 250 -18.99 -3.39 5.58
N GLY A 251 -20.31 -3.54 5.66
CA GLY A 251 -21.00 -3.62 6.95
C GLY A 251 -22.43 -4.13 6.86
N LEU A 252 -23.03 -4.31 8.04
CA LEU A 252 -24.44 -4.72 8.15
C LEU A 252 -25.35 -3.50 8.07
N LEU A 253 -26.33 -3.56 7.15
CA LEU A 253 -27.48 -2.66 7.13
C LEU A 253 -28.34 -2.82 8.40
N PRO A 254 -29.09 -1.77 8.80
CA PRO A 254 -29.91 -1.78 10.02
C PRO A 254 -30.83 -3.00 10.12
N GLY A 255 -31.48 -3.40 9.02
CA GLY A 255 -32.35 -4.58 9.00
C GLY A 255 -31.61 -5.88 9.33
N HIS A 256 -30.37 -6.05 8.86
CA HIS A 256 -29.56 -7.22 9.16
C HIS A 256 -28.92 -7.15 10.56
N GLN A 257 -28.73 -5.95 11.14
CA GLN A 257 -28.28 -5.80 12.53
C GLN A 257 -29.31 -6.33 13.54
N LEU A 258 -30.59 -6.43 13.15
CA LEU A 258 -31.61 -7.07 13.98
C LEU A 258 -31.24 -8.54 14.29
N ALA A 259 -30.55 -9.23 13.39
CA ALA A 259 -30.06 -10.59 13.64
C ALA A 259 -29.07 -10.61 14.81
N ILE A 260 -28.13 -9.66 14.86
CA ILE A 260 -27.17 -9.54 15.99
C ILE A 260 -27.90 -9.25 17.31
N THR A 261 -28.95 -8.42 17.26
CA THR A 261 -29.80 -8.15 18.43
C THR A 261 -30.52 -9.41 18.89
N GLY A 262 -31.05 -10.20 17.97
CA GLY A 262 -31.66 -11.51 18.25
C GLY A 262 -30.67 -12.50 18.87
N MET A 263 -29.44 -12.56 18.36
CA MET A 263 -28.37 -13.41 18.91
C MET A 263 -28.07 -13.06 20.38
N ARG A 264 -27.95 -11.76 20.70
CA ARG A 264 -27.71 -11.29 22.09
C ARG A 264 -28.83 -11.69 23.05
N ARG A 265 -30.07 -11.70 22.59
CA ARG A 265 -31.23 -12.08 23.41
C ARG A 265 -31.33 -13.59 23.61
N LYS A 266 -31.00 -14.38 22.57
CA LYS A 266 -31.05 -15.85 22.63
C LYS A 266 -29.91 -16.48 23.41
N ASP A 267 -28.73 -15.88 23.39
CA ASP A 267 -27.54 -16.37 24.10
C ASP A 267 -26.88 -15.19 24.87
N PRO A 268 -27.52 -14.76 25.98
CA PRO A 268 -26.98 -13.69 26.81
C PRO A 268 -25.64 -14.14 27.42
N SER A 269 -24.68 -13.22 27.57
CA SER A 269 -23.37 -13.58 28.10
C SER A 269 -23.49 -14.26 29.47
N SER A 270 -22.86 -15.41 29.63
CA SER A 270 -22.93 -16.24 30.85
C SER A 270 -22.43 -15.54 32.13
N LYS A 271 -21.74 -14.40 32.00
CA LYS A 271 -21.31 -13.54 33.11
C LYS A 271 -21.60 -12.07 32.76
N PRO A 272 -22.81 -11.56 33.01
CA PRO A 272 -23.04 -10.12 32.93
C PRO A 272 -22.04 -9.43 33.86
N LYS A 273 -21.32 -8.43 33.35
CA LYS A 273 -20.52 -7.57 34.23
C LYS A 273 -21.50 -6.89 35.19
N SER A 274 -21.22 -6.95 36.49
CA SER A 274 -22.03 -6.25 37.47
C SER A 274 -22.11 -4.77 37.09
N PRO A 275 -23.30 -4.16 37.05
CA PRO A 275 -23.41 -2.75 36.75
C PRO A 275 -22.64 -1.97 37.80
N VAL A 276 -21.84 -0.99 37.35
CA VAL A 276 -21.26 -0.03 38.28
C VAL A 276 -22.40 0.87 38.74
N THR A 277 -22.80 0.68 39.99
CA THR A 277 -23.91 1.41 40.59
C THR A 277 -23.45 2.80 41.04
N SER A 278 -24.40 3.71 41.19
CA SER A 278 -24.15 5.03 41.78
C SER A 278 -23.54 4.94 43.19
N ALA A 279 -23.85 3.87 43.94
CA ALA A 279 -23.26 3.60 45.26
C ALA A 279 -21.75 3.30 45.16
N ILE A 280 -21.33 2.49 44.18
CA ILE A 280 -19.91 2.21 43.94
C ILE A 280 -19.16 3.49 43.57
N LEU A 281 -19.75 4.34 42.72
CA LEU A 281 -19.15 5.63 42.34
C LEU A 281 -19.01 6.59 43.53
N LYS A 282 -19.98 6.62 44.45
CA LYS A 282 -19.91 7.42 45.68
C LYS A 282 -18.78 6.96 46.60
N CYS A 283 -18.68 5.65 46.83
CA CYS A 283 -17.60 5.08 47.65
C CYS A 283 -16.21 5.38 47.03
N LEU A 284 -16.08 5.24 45.71
CA LEU A 284 -14.83 5.61 45.02
C LEU A 284 -14.52 7.10 45.11
N HIS A 285 -15.53 7.97 45.04
CA HIS A 285 -15.33 9.42 45.21
C HIS A 285 -14.81 9.77 46.61
N GLU A 286 -15.33 9.12 47.65
CA GLU A 286 -14.92 9.36 49.05
C GLU A 286 -13.48 8.90 49.32
N LEU A 287 -12.99 7.91 48.59
CA LEU A 287 -11.61 7.40 48.71
C LEU A 287 -10.58 8.22 47.92
N LEU A 288 -11.01 9.20 47.12
CA LEU A 288 -10.13 10.01 46.29
C LEU A 288 -9.83 11.36 46.95
N ASP A 289 -8.54 11.61 47.17
CA ASP A 289 -8.06 12.95 47.52
C ASP A 289 -7.96 13.85 46.28
N PHE A 290 -8.86 14.83 46.17
CA PHE A 290 -8.91 15.78 45.05
C PHE A 290 -7.80 16.84 45.08
N ALA A 291 -6.98 16.92 46.12
CA ALA A 291 -5.74 17.70 46.10
C ALA A 291 -4.67 17.05 45.18
N VAL A 292 -4.72 15.73 45.00
CA VAL A 292 -3.76 14.97 44.18
C VAL A 292 -4.17 14.94 42.71
N ALA A 293 -3.27 15.36 41.81
CA ALA A 293 -3.53 15.41 40.37
C ALA A 293 -3.91 14.05 39.76
N GLN A 294 -3.24 12.98 40.19
CA GLN A 294 -3.52 11.61 39.74
C GLN A 294 -4.96 11.17 40.08
N HIS A 295 -5.46 11.52 41.27
CA HIS A 295 -6.81 11.18 41.69
C HIS A 295 -7.88 11.95 40.91
N ARG A 296 -7.60 13.21 40.55
CA ARG A 296 -8.47 13.98 39.64
C ARG A 296 -8.57 13.34 38.25
N VAL A 297 -7.47 12.83 37.71
CA VAL A 297 -7.44 12.11 36.42
C VAL A 297 -8.23 10.80 36.52
N ILE A 298 -8.04 10.03 37.59
CA ILE A 298 -8.79 8.79 37.84
C ILE A 298 -10.30 9.06 37.90
N TRP A 299 -10.72 10.10 38.64
CA TRP A 299 -12.12 10.49 38.72
C TRP A 299 -12.70 10.93 37.36
N GLY A 300 -11.92 11.69 36.58
CA GLY A 300 -12.30 12.08 35.22
C GLY A 300 -12.54 10.86 34.32
N GLY A 301 -11.65 9.87 34.36
CA GLY A 301 -11.80 8.61 33.61
C GLY A 301 -13.02 7.80 34.03
N LEU A 302 -13.28 7.69 35.34
CA LEU A 302 -14.46 7.00 35.89
C LEU A 302 -15.78 7.65 35.44
N ARG A 303 -15.84 8.99 35.42
CA ARG A 303 -17.00 9.73 34.91
C ARG A 303 -17.26 9.48 33.42
N CYS A 304 -16.21 9.54 32.59
CA CYS A 304 -16.33 9.27 31.15
C CYS A 304 -16.77 7.83 30.86
N TRP A 305 -16.30 6.87 31.64
CA TRP A 305 -16.69 5.48 31.50
C TRP A 305 -18.15 5.25 31.92
N ALA A 306 -18.60 5.86 33.02
CA ALA A 306 -19.99 5.77 33.47
C ALA A 306 -20.99 6.44 32.51
N SER A 307 -20.63 7.57 31.89
CA SER A 307 -21.46 8.24 30.88
C SER A 307 -21.55 7.49 29.55
N SER A 308 -20.76 6.42 29.36
CA SER A 308 -20.82 5.58 28.16
C SER A 308 -21.89 4.47 28.26
N PHE A 309 -22.53 4.32 29.42
CA PHE A 309 -23.56 3.31 29.70
C PHE A 309 -24.98 3.87 29.84
N PHE A 310 -25.14 5.20 29.82
CA PHE A 310 -26.41 5.92 29.77
C PHE A 310 -26.51 6.67 28.44
#